data_AF-A0A421DT63-F1
#
_entry.id   AF-A0A421DT63-F1
#
_cell.length_a   1.000
_cell.length_b   1.000
_cell.length_c   1.000
_cell.angle_alpha   90.00
_cell.angle_beta   90.00
_cell.angle_gamma   90.00
#
_symmetry.space_group_name_H-M   'P 1'
#
loop_
_entity.id
_entity.type
_entity.pdbx_description
1 polymer ?
#
loop_
_entity_poly.entity_id
_entity_poly.type
_entity_poly.pdbx_seq_one_letter_code
_entity_poly.pdbx_strand_id
1 'polypeptide(L)'
;MNNVLIAYAWASGVIEFGKNVPDYATLILAGEPNKLRQAVNSHARKLNSGVLLVPGMAESDNRHSAYSELYFFSKQVKQTYKCNGG
;
A
#
# COMPACT_ATOMS: atom_id res chain seq x y z
N MET A 1 10.10 0.32 22.16
CA MET A 1 9.52 1.42 21.36
C MET A 1 8.87 0.82 20.14
N ASN A 2 7.55 0.90 20.02
CA ASN A 2 6.84 0.36 18.85
C ASN A 2 7.08 1.31 17.67
N ASN A 3 8.03 0.98 16.80
CA ASN A 3 8.34 1.80 15.63
C ASN A 3 7.23 1.63 14.59
N VAL A 4 6.26 2.54 14.56
CA VAL A 4 5.18 2.51 13.57
C VAL A 4 5.74 2.88 12.20
N LEU A 5 5.45 2.04 11.21
CA LEU A 5 5.71 2.32 9.80
C LEU A 5 4.39 2.64 9.12
N ILE A 6 4.41 3.56 8.16
CA ILE A 6 3.27 3.93 7.36
C ILE A 6 3.52 3.49 5.93
N ALA A 7 2.58 2.76 5.34
CA ALA A 7 2.54 2.47 3.91
C ALA A 7 1.60 3.46 3.23
N TYR A 8 2.06 4.07 2.15
CA TYR A 8 1.29 5.02 1.36
C TYR A 8 1.49 4.77 -0.14
N ALA A 9 0.53 5.20 -0.94
CA ALA A 9 0.57 5.14 -2.39
C ALA A 9 0.60 6.55 -2.99
N TRP A 10 1.43 6.73 -4.01
CA TRP A 10 1.42 7.91 -4.86
C TRP A 10 0.26 7.84 -5.87
N ALA A 11 -0.10 8.99 -6.46
CA ALA A 11 -1.08 9.06 -7.54
C ALA A 11 -0.70 8.18 -8.75
N SER A 12 0.60 7.92 -8.94
CA SER A 12 1.12 7.00 -9.96
C SER A 12 0.91 5.50 -9.63
N GLY A 13 0.38 5.18 -8.46
CA GLY A 13 0.23 3.81 -7.96
C GLY A 13 1.48 3.22 -7.32
N VAL A 14 2.57 3.98 -7.21
CA VAL A 14 3.79 3.56 -6.52
C VAL A 14 3.55 3.50 -5.02
N ILE A 15 3.92 2.40 -4.39
CA ILE A 15 3.79 2.17 -2.95
C ILE A 15 5.15 2.37 -2.29
N GLU A 16 5.18 3.21 -1.26
CA GLU A 16 6.36 3.44 -0.44
C GLU A 16 6.03 3.37 1.05
N PHE A 17 7.08 3.39 1.87
CA PHE A 17 6.98 3.31 3.31
C PHE A 17 7.73 4.45 3.97
N GLY A 18 7.13 5.05 5.00
CA GLY A 18 7.72 6.17 5.72
C GLY A 18 7.22 6.28 7.16
N LYS A 19 7.73 7.28 7.87
CA LYS A 19 7.29 7.61 9.22
C LYS A 19 6.03 8.49 9.23
N ASN A 20 5.80 9.23 8.14
CA ASN A 20 4.64 10.10 7.91
C ASN A 20 4.12 9.87 6.49
N VAL A 21 2.88 10.30 6.22
CA VAL A 21 2.31 10.34 4.87
C VAL A 21 2.73 11.66 4.23
N PRO A 22 3.44 11.65 3.08
CA PRO A 22 3.77 12.87 2.34
C PRO A 22 2.51 13.58 1.83
N ASP A 23 2.61 14.89 1.59
CA ASP A 23 1.59 15.62 0.84
C ASP A 23 1.35 14.95 -0.52
N TYR A 24 0.07 14.84 -0.89
CA TYR A 24 -0.42 14.20 -2.11
C TYR A 24 -0.27 12.67 -2.19
N ALA A 25 0.27 12.02 -1.15
CA ALA A 25 0.22 10.57 -1.02
C ALA A 25 -1.07 10.14 -0.32
N THR A 26 -1.56 8.96 -0.67
CA THR A 26 -2.73 8.35 -0.03
C THR A 26 -2.30 7.29 0.95
N LEU A 27 -2.76 7.40 2.20
CA LEU A 27 -2.50 6.40 3.24
C LEU A 27 -3.12 5.04 2.88
N ILE A 28 -2.31 3.99 2.93
CA ILE A 28 -2.79 2.60 2.81
C ILE A 28 -3.08 2.04 4.20
N LEU A 29 -2.06 2.01 5.07
CA LEU A 29 -2.13 1.48 6.43
C LEU A 29 -0.91 1.91 7.24
N ALA A 30 -1.07 2.06 8.56
CA ALA A 30 0.02 2.26 9.51
C ALA A 30 0.04 1.11 10.53
N GLY A 31 1.23 0.63 10.89
CA GLY A 31 1.36 -0.51 11.79
C GLY A 31 2.78 -0.96 12.06
N GLU A 32 2.91 -2.17 12.57
CA GLU A 32 4.21 -2.80 12.84
C GLU A 32 4.99 -3.02 11.52
N PRO A 33 6.28 -2.67 11.42
CA PRO A 33 6.98 -2.62 10.14
C PRO A 33 7.02 -3.96 9.40
N ASN A 34 7.29 -5.06 10.12
CA ASN A 34 7.44 -6.37 9.49
C ASN A 34 6.09 -6.91 9.02
N LYS A 35 5.06 -6.86 9.87
CA LYS A 35 3.70 -7.25 9.48
C LYS A 35 3.14 -6.39 8.35
N LEU A 36 3.36 -5.08 8.41
CA LEU A 36 2.88 -4.14 7.38
C LEU A 36 3.56 -4.43 6.03
N ARG A 37 4.89 -4.56 6.02
CA ARG A 37 5.63 -4.87 4.80
C ARG A 37 5.19 -6.20 4.20
N GLN A 38 4.99 -7.23 5.01
CA GLN A 38 4.49 -8.52 4.53
C GLN A 38 3.09 -8.39 3.92
N ALA A 39 2.15 -7.77 4.63
CA ALA A 39 0.78 -7.59 4.14
C ALA A 39 0.72 -6.80 2.82
N VAL A 40 1.51 -5.72 2.70
CA VAL A 40 1.60 -4.95 1.45
C VAL A 40 2.24 -5.78 0.34
N ASN A 41 3.34 -6.48 0.61
CA ASN A 41 4.05 -7.28 -0.40
C ASN A 41 3.24 -8.46 -0.93
N SER A 42 2.27 -8.98 -0.15
CA SER A 42 1.40 -10.08 -0.59
C SER A 42 0.42 -9.66 -1.70
N HIS A 43 0.02 -8.39 -1.74
CA HIS A 43 -0.96 -7.89 -2.70
C HIS A 43 -0.37 -6.96 -3.76
N ALA A 44 0.79 -6.35 -3.47
CA ALA A 44 1.41 -5.38 -4.37
C ALA A 44 1.97 -6.07 -5.62
N ARG A 45 1.83 -5.41 -6.78
CA ARG A 45 2.52 -5.82 -8.00
C ARG A 45 3.99 -5.42 -7.89
N LYS A 46 4.88 -6.41 -7.95
CA LYS A 46 6.33 -6.21 -7.87
C LYS A 46 6.91 -6.03 -9.27
N LEU A 47 7.65 -4.95 -9.48
CA LEU A 47 8.46 -4.77 -10.67
C LEU A 47 9.88 -5.34 -10.46
N ASN A 48 10.55 -5.73 -11.54
CA ASN A 48 11.94 -6.24 -11.48
C ASN A 48 12.92 -5.23 -10.86
N SER A 49 12.62 -3.93 -10.93
CA SER A 49 13.41 -2.87 -10.30
C SER A 49 13.21 -2.76 -8.77
N GLY A 50 12.38 -3.61 -8.16
CA GLY A 50 12.08 -3.56 -6.71
C GLY A 50 10.97 -2.58 -6.33
N VAL A 51 10.35 -1.90 -7.29
CA VAL A 51 9.23 -1.00 -7.08
C VAL A 51 7.95 -1.79 -6.80
N LEU A 52 7.20 -1.36 -5.78
CA LEU A 52 5.89 -1.89 -5.45
C LEU A 52 4.82 -1.00 -6.07
N LEU A 53 3.87 -1.60 -6.77
CA LEU A 53 2.73 -0.90 -7.38
C LEU A 53 1.41 -1.43 -6.82
N VAL A 54 0.43 -0.54 -6.73
CA VAL A 54 -0.97 -0.91 -6.56
C VAL A 54 -1.42 -1.58 -7.87
N PRO A 55 -1.83 -2.85 -7.84
CA PRO A 55 -2.32 -3.53 -9.04
C PRO A 55 -3.55 -2.81 -9.59
N GLY A 56 -3.67 -2.71 -10.92
CA GLY A 56 -4.81 -2.05 -11.59
C GLY A 56 -4.80 -0.52 -11.57
N MET A 57 -4.03 0.13 -10.69
CA MET A 57 -4.01 1.59 -10.59
C MET A 57 -3.26 2.25 -11.74
N ALA A 58 -2.09 1.75 -12.11
CA ALA A 58 -1.30 2.26 -13.24
C ALA A 58 -1.95 1.98 -14.61
N GLU A 59 -2.82 0.96 -14.67
CA GLU A 59 -3.50 0.49 -15.88
C GLU A 59 -4.91 1.11 -16.03
N SER A 60 -5.34 1.91 -15.05
CA SER A 60 -6.66 2.54 -15.05
C SER A 60 -6.71 3.75 -15.97
N ASP A 61 -7.67 3.74 -16.90
CA ASP A 61 -7.89 4.80 -17.89
C ASP A 61 -8.38 6.12 -17.26
N ASN A 62 -8.94 6.08 -16.04
CA ASN A 62 -9.46 7.25 -15.37
C ASN A 62 -9.16 7.27 -13.86
N ARG A 63 -9.04 8.48 -13.31
CA ARG A 63 -8.68 8.71 -11.89
C ARG A 63 -9.65 8.02 -10.92
N HIS A 64 -10.94 7.96 -11.24
CA HIS A 64 -11.94 7.32 -10.39
C HIS A 64 -11.70 5.82 -10.23
N SER A 65 -11.35 5.15 -11.33
CA SER A 65 -11.01 3.72 -11.34
C SER A 65 -9.71 3.47 -10.59
N ALA A 66 -8.70 4.32 -10.78
CA ALA A 66 -7.44 4.26 -10.04
C ALA A 66 -7.63 4.37 -8.51
N TYR A 67 -8.49 5.28 -8.04
CA TYR A 67 -8.83 5.39 -6.63
C TYR A 67 -9.60 4.17 -6.10
N SER A 68 -10.46 3.59 -6.92
CA SER A 68 -11.20 2.37 -6.54
C SER A 68 -10.25 1.19 -6.33
N GLU A 69 -9.29 0.99 -7.24
CA GLU A 69 -8.25 -0.04 -7.13
C GLU A 69 -7.42 0.16 -5.86
N LEU A 70 -6.99 1.39 -5.58
CA LEU A 70 -6.27 1.71 -4.34
C LEU A 70 -7.10 1.45 -3.09
N TYR A 71 -8.39 1.78 -3.12
CA TYR A 71 -9.30 1.50 -2.01
C TYR A 71 -9.44 0.00 -1.75
N PHE A 72 -9.66 -0.80 -2.79
CA PHE A 72 -9.73 -2.26 -2.66
C PHE A 72 -8.42 -2.85 -2.16
N PHE A 73 -7.29 -2.38 -2.69
CA PHE A 73 -5.96 -2.76 -2.25
C PHE A 73 -5.76 -2.47 -0.76
N SER A 74 -6.08 -1.27 -0.29
CA SER A 74 -5.98 -0.92 1.14
C SER A 74 -6.85 -1.84 2.01
N LYS A 75 -8.07 -2.19 1.56
CA LYS A 75 -8.92 -3.15 2.27
C LYS A 75 -8.30 -4.55 2.34
N GLN A 76 -7.69 -5.05 1.27
CA GLN A 76 -7.03 -6.35 1.25
C GLN A 76 -5.82 -6.37 2.19
N VAL A 77 -4.96 -5.35 2.10
CA VAL A 77 -3.79 -5.20 2.98
C VAL A 77 -4.22 -5.15 4.45
N LYS A 78 -5.27 -4.39 4.78
CA LYS A 78 -5.80 -4.30 6.15
C LYS A 78 -6.33 -5.64 6.66
N GLN A 79 -6.97 -6.43 5.81
CA GLN A 79 -7.45 -7.76 6.19
C GLN A 79 -6.29 -8.73 6.46
N THR A 80 -5.31 -8.79 5.56
CA THR A 80 -4.11 -9.62 5.73
C THR A 80 -3.30 -9.20 6.96
N TYR A 81 -3.14 -7.89 7.19
CA TYR A 81 -2.45 -7.37 8.37
C TYR A 81 -3.11 -7.83 9.68
N LYS A 82 -4.45 -7.85 9.73
CA LYS A 82 -5.19 -8.36 10.90
C LYS A 82 -5.04 -9.88 11.08
N CYS A 83 -4.97 -10.63 9.97
CA CYS A 83 -4.84 -12.09 10.00
C CYS A 83 -3.42 -12.55 10.42
N ASN A 84 -2.39 -11.81 10.04
CA ASN A 84 -0.99 -12.05 10.43
C ASN A 84 -0.67 -11.70 11.91
N GLY A 85 -1.69 -11.44 12.73
CA GLY A 85 -1.57 -11.05 14.14
C GLY A 85 -2.08 -12.09 15.14
N GLY A 86 -2.39 -13.31 14.68
CA GLY A 86 -2.74 -14.45 15.54
C GLY A 86 -1.52 -15.14 16.15
#